data_AF-A0AAV0L389-F1
#
_entry.id   AF-A0AAV0L389-F1
#
_cell.length_a   1.000
_cell.length_b   1.000
_cell.length_c   1.000
_cell.angle_alpha   90.00
_cell.angle_beta   90.00
_cell.angle_gamma   90.00
#
_symmetry.space_group_name_H-M   'P 1'
#
loop_
_entity.id
_entity.type
_entity.pdbx_description
1 polymer ?
#
loop_
_entity_poly.entity_id
_entity_poly.type
_entity_poly.pdbx_seq_one_letter_code
_entity_poly.pdbx_strand_id
1 'polypeptide(L)'
;MPVISKQCRMAKSANDVWGAIFAATNIYPAAMPLLITGIRVTSRDGVTAGSIREITFGNAVGPTVTHATEQITRVDHGTRTIESTFNNDRNFVGKHFRSASLVVRVDPNNADDGPNSAGSTIYWTLTHSWISTTASNGFNLEGFWTAIEDGFRALDTYN
;
A
#
# COMPACT_ATOMS: atom_id res chain seq x y z
N MET A 1 13.97 13.21 5.87
CA MET A 1 13.26 11.95 6.12
C MET A 1 13.58 11.01 4.96
N PRO A 2 13.97 9.76 5.20
CA PRO A 2 14.14 8.77 4.14
C PRO A 2 12.90 8.64 3.26
N VAL A 3 13.11 8.61 1.95
CA VAL A 3 12.08 8.43 0.93
C VAL A 3 12.49 7.25 0.05
N ILE A 4 11.56 6.33 -0.19
CA ILE A 4 11.75 5.21 -1.10
C ILE A 4 10.62 5.29 -2.13
N SER A 5 10.98 5.36 -3.40
CA SER A 5 10.04 5.37 -4.52
C SER A 5 10.29 4.17 -5.42
N LYS A 6 9.22 3.49 -5.81
CA LYS A 6 9.24 2.34 -6.72
C LYS A 6 8.09 2.46 -7.73
N GLN A 7 8.19 1.67 -8.78
CA GLN A 7 7.16 1.56 -9.80
C GLN A 7 7.07 0.13 -10.34
N CYS A 8 5.90 -0.27 -10.81
CA CYS A 8 5.77 -1.49 -11.61
C CYS A 8 4.73 -1.30 -12.72
N ARG A 9 5.02 -1.93 -13.87
CA ARG A 9 4.13 -1.93 -15.04
C ARG A 9 3.09 -3.03 -14.89
N MET A 10 1.87 -2.70 -15.28
CA MET A 10 0.70 -3.57 -15.29
C MET A 10 0.22 -3.79 -16.73
N ALA A 11 -0.35 -4.96 -16.98
CA ALA A 11 -1.03 -5.25 -18.25
C ALA A 11 -2.40 -4.56 -18.34
N LYS A 12 -3.08 -4.37 -17.21
CA LYS A 12 -4.40 -3.74 -17.12
C LYS A 12 -4.38 -2.23 -17.34
N SER A 13 -5.55 -1.67 -17.68
CA SER A 13 -5.72 -0.23 -17.85
C SER A 13 -5.55 0.51 -16.52
N ALA A 14 -5.24 1.82 -16.58
CA ALA A 14 -5.12 2.63 -15.37
C ALA A 14 -6.43 2.68 -14.58
N ASN A 15 -7.58 2.64 -15.26
CA ASN A 15 -8.90 2.62 -14.61
C ASN A 15 -9.17 1.30 -13.88
N ASP A 16 -8.81 0.15 -14.48
CA ASP A 16 -8.98 -1.16 -13.84
C ASP A 16 -8.08 -1.30 -12.62
N VAL A 17 -6.80 -0.93 -12.75
CA VAL A 17 -5.85 -0.97 -11.63
C VAL A 17 -6.28 0.00 -10.53
N TRP A 18 -6.73 1.20 -10.91
CA TRP A 18 -7.26 2.17 -9.95
C TRP A 18 -8.49 1.61 -9.21
N GLY A 19 -9.46 1.03 -9.91
CA GLY A 19 -10.60 0.35 -9.28
C GLY A 19 -10.18 -0.78 -8.34
N ALA A 20 -9.19 -1.58 -8.73
CA ALA A 20 -8.67 -2.68 -7.93
C ALA A 20 -8.01 -2.21 -6.62
N ILE A 21 -7.41 -1.01 -6.58
CA ILE A 21 -6.90 -0.41 -5.33
C ILE A 21 -8.02 -0.20 -4.30
N PHE A 22 -9.23 0.14 -4.73
CA PHE A 22 -10.39 0.30 -3.82
C PHE A 22 -10.95 -1.05 -3.36
N ALA A 23 -10.70 -2.12 -4.10
CA ALA A 23 -11.02 -3.49 -3.72
C ALA A 23 -9.88 -4.18 -2.94
N ALA A 24 -8.75 -3.51 -2.71
CA ALA A 24 -7.55 -4.09 -2.11
C ALA A 24 -7.78 -4.75 -0.75
N THR A 25 -8.76 -4.28 0.03
CA THR A 25 -9.13 -4.88 1.32
C THR A 25 -9.54 -6.35 1.19
N ASN A 26 -10.12 -6.72 0.05
CA ASN A 26 -10.54 -8.09 -0.26
C ASN A 26 -9.47 -8.84 -1.08
N ILE A 27 -8.74 -8.13 -1.95
CA ILE A 27 -7.76 -8.75 -2.86
C ILE A 27 -6.50 -9.17 -2.10
N TYR A 28 -5.92 -8.26 -1.30
CA TYR A 28 -4.61 -8.52 -0.71
C TYR A 28 -4.59 -9.71 0.25
N PRO A 29 -5.57 -9.91 1.15
CA PRO A 29 -5.58 -11.11 2.00
C PRO A 29 -5.65 -12.42 1.21
N ALA A 30 -6.37 -12.43 0.08
CA ALA A 30 -6.53 -13.61 -0.77
C ALA A 30 -5.30 -13.86 -1.65
N ALA A 31 -4.73 -12.80 -2.23
CA ALA A 31 -3.59 -12.91 -3.12
C ALA A 31 -2.25 -13.08 -2.38
N MET A 32 -2.18 -12.61 -1.13
CA MET A 32 -0.94 -12.54 -0.36
C MET A 32 -1.07 -13.07 1.07
N PRO A 33 -1.67 -14.24 1.30
CA PRO A 33 -2.05 -14.69 2.65
C PRO A 33 -0.85 -14.86 3.60
N LEU A 34 0.36 -15.07 3.07
CA LEU A 34 1.59 -15.15 3.88
C LEU A 34 2.08 -13.79 4.37
N LEU A 35 1.65 -12.70 3.73
CA LEU A 35 2.10 -11.34 3.96
C LEU A 35 1.03 -10.49 4.64
N ILE A 36 -0.19 -10.50 4.10
CA ILE A 36 -1.34 -9.80 4.63
C ILE A 36 -2.39 -10.87 4.86
N THR A 37 -2.76 -11.09 6.12
CA THR A 37 -3.77 -12.10 6.48
C THR A 37 -5.16 -11.51 6.58
N GLY A 38 -5.27 -10.18 6.67
CA GLY A 38 -6.55 -9.49 6.71
C GLY A 38 -6.41 -7.98 6.66
N ILE A 39 -7.41 -7.32 6.10
CA ILE A 39 -7.57 -5.86 6.19
C ILE A 39 -8.98 -5.60 6.70
N ARG A 40 -9.08 -4.93 7.86
CA ARG A 40 -10.34 -4.60 8.51
C ARG A 40 -10.58 -3.10 8.43
N VAL A 41 -11.69 -2.68 7.83
CA VAL A 41 -12.12 -1.28 7.86
C VAL A 41 -12.69 -0.97 9.24
N THR A 42 -12.13 0.00 9.94
CA THR A 42 -12.56 0.38 11.30
C THR A 42 -13.25 1.75 11.36
N SER A 43 -13.15 2.54 10.29
CA SER A 43 -13.83 3.82 10.18
C SER A 43 -14.20 4.11 8.73
N ARG A 44 -15.42 4.65 8.54
CA ARG A 44 -16.01 5.03 7.25
C ARG A 44 -16.08 3.85 6.26
N ASP A 45 -15.79 4.10 4.99
CA ASP A 45 -15.90 3.16 3.87
C ASP A 45 -14.59 2.44 3.56
N GLY A 46 -13.52 2.75 4.29
CA GLY A 46 -12.21 2.17 4.04
C GLY A 46 -11.50 2.72 2.82
N VAL A 47 -12.03 3.69 2.08
CA VAL A 47 -11.38 4.14 0.84
C VAL A 47 -11.41 5.64 0.60
N THR A 48 -12.26 6.40 1.26
CA THR A 48 -12.26 7.88 1.22
C THR A 48 -11.31 8.49 2.25
N ALA A 49 -11.01 9.78 2.09
CA ALA A 49 -10.20 10.52 3.07
C ALA A 49 -10.85 10.48 4.47
N GLY A 50 -10.02 10.19 5.48
CA GLY A 50 -10.43 9.97 6.86
C GLY A 50 -10.82 8.53 7.20
N SER A 51 -10.86 7.63 6.22
CA SER A 51 -11.08 6.19 6.46
C SER A 51 -9.88 5.57 7.18
N ILE A 52 -10.17 4.60 8.05
CA ILE A 52 -9.15 3.89 8.84
C ILE A 52 -9.26 2.40 8.55
N ARG A 53 -8.11 1.77 8.30
CA ARG A 53 -7.96 0.34 8.06
C ARG A 53 -6.96 -0.23 9.05
N GLU A 54 -7.25 -1.39 9.60
CA GLU A 54 -6.30 -2.22 10.30
C GLU A 54 -5.80 -3.31 9.37
N ILE A 55 -4.50 -3.35 9.13
CA ILE A 55 -3.83 -4.34 8.30
C ILE A 55 -3.19 -5.35 9.24
N THR A 56 -3.53 -6.63 9.08
CA THR A 56 -2.87 -7.72 9.79
C THR A 56 -1.83 -8.34 8.88
N PHE A 57 -0.60 -8.41 9.37
CA PHE A 57 0.52 -8.99 8.65
C PHE A 57 0.70 -10.46 9.00
N GLY A 58 1.07 -11.24 8.00
CA GLY A 58 1.51 -12.63 8.14
C GLY A 58 3.00 -12.72 8.48
N ASN A 59 3.46 -13.96 8.66
CA ASN A 59 4.80 -14.26 9.17
C ASN A 59 5.95 -13.78 8.26
N ALA A 60 5.67 -13.48 6.98
CA ALA A 60 6.68 -13.02 6.02
C ALA A 60 7.26 -11.63 6.34
N VAL A 61 6.52 -10.78 7.08
CA VAL A 61 6.98 -9.42 7.47
C VAL A 61 7.99 -9.46 8.62
N GLY A 62 8.05 -10.59 9.34
CA GLY A 62 8.94 -10.81 10.47
C GLY A 62 8.21 -10.91 11.81
N PRO A 63 8.86 -11.44 12.85
CA PRO A 63 8.21 -11.87 14.08
C PRO A 63 7.68 -10.73 14.98
N THR A 64 8.05 -9.47 14.69
CA THR A 64 7.74 -8.33 15.57
C THR A 64 6.59 -7.45 15.10
N VAL A 65 6.20 -7.61 13.83
CA VAL A 65 5.19 -6.81 13.15
C VAL A 65 3.98 -7.69 12.86
N THR A 66 2.87 -7.39 13.53
CA THR A 66 1.64 -8.18 13.37
C THR A 66 0.48 -7.35 12.85
N HIS A 67 0.43 -6.05 13.17
CA HIS A 67 -0.68 -5.17 12.79
C HIS A 67 -0.21 -3.75 12.52
N ALA A 68 -0.77 -3.09 11.51
CA ALA A 68 -0.66 -1.65 11.28
C ALA A 68 -2.02 -0.99 11.19
N THR A 69 -2.12 0.24 11.67
CA THR A 69 -3.29 1.10 11.41
C THR A 69 -2.94 2.07 10.29
N GLU A 70 -3.62 1.95 9.16
CA GLU A 70 -3.54 2.87 8.03
C GLU A 70 -4.71 3.86 8.08
N GLN A 71 -4.42 5.14 7.89
CA GLN A 71 -5.43 6.18 7.69
C GLN A 71 -5.25 6.77 6.29
N ILE A 72 -6.33 6.81 5.51
CA ILE A 72 -6.35 7.49 4.22
C ILE A 72 -6.42 8.99 4.46
N THR A 73 -5.43 9.73 3.98
CA THR A 73 -5.33 11.19 4.15
C THR A 73 -5.86 11.93 2.94
N ARG A 74 -5.70 11.37 1.74
CA ARG A 74 -6.19 11.98 0.49
C ARG A 74 -6.54 10.93 -0.54
N VAL A 75 -7.56 11.21 -1.33
CA VAL A 75 -7.88 10.50 -2.57
C VAL A 75 -8.17 11.53 -3.63
N ASP A 76 -7.49 11.42 -4.76
CA ASP A 76 -7.69 12.24 -5.93
C ASP A 76 -7.96 11.31 -7.12
N HIS A 77 -9.23 11.26 -7.55
CA HIS A 77 -9.63 10.44 -8.69
C HIS A 77 -9.17 11.03 -10.04
N GLY A 78 -8.93 12.35 -10.11
CA GLY A 78 -8.47 13.00 -11.34
C GLY A 78 -7.01 12.68 -11.65
N THR A 79 -6.18 12.58 -10.60
CA THR A 79 -4.77 12.17 -10.71
C THR A 79 -4.52 10.71 -10.31
N ARG A 80 -5.58 9.92 -10.05
CA ARG A 80 -5.53 8.53 -9.56
C ARG A 80 -4.50 8.33 -8.46
N THR A 81 -4.52 9.21 -7.48
CA THR A 81 -3.57 9.24 -6.37
C THR A 81 -4.29 8.99 -5.05
N ILE A 82 -3.79 8.05 -4.26
CA ILE A 82 -4.22 7.82 -2.88
C ILE A 82 -3.03 8.01 -1.95
N GLU A 83 -3.27 8.73 -0.85
CA GLU A 83 -2.28 9.00 0.17
C GLU A 83 -2.79 8.44 1.49
N SER A 84 -1.88 7.81 2.22
CA SER A 84 -2.16 7.26 3.53
C SER A 84 -1.00 7.48 4.50
N THR A 85 -1.35 7.48 5.78
CA THR A 85 -0.39 7.50 6.88
C THR A 85 -0.59 6.26 7.73
N PHE A 86 0.50 5.64 8.15
CA PHE A 86 0.46 4.62 9.16
C PHE A 86 0.52 5.30 10.53
N ASN A 87 -0.58 5.15 11.28
CA ASN A 87 -0.70 5.73 12.60
C ASN A 87 0.15 4.96 13.61
N ASN A 88 0.49 5.64 14.69
CA ASN A 88 1.39 5.17 15.74
C ASN A 88 0.72 4.14 16.67
N ASP A 89 0.27 3.03 16.09
CA ASP A 89 -0.03 1.83 16.85
C ASP A 89 1.28 1.32 17.44
N ARG A 90 1.25 0.96 18.74
CA ARG A 90 2.39 0.41 19.50
C ARG A 90 2.99 -0.85 18.85
N ASN A 91 2.33 -1.45 17.85
CA ASN A 91 2.75 -2.69 17.21
C ASN A 91 3.61 -2.54 15.93
N PHE A 92 3.38 -1.53 15.08
CA PHE A 92 4.11 -1.37 13.80
C PHE A 92 4.97 -0.11 13.77
N VAL A 93 4.32 1.04 13.76
CA VAL A 93 5.00 2.34 13.81
C VAL A 93 5.68 2.48 15.17
N GLY A 94 4.98 2.22 16.28
CA GLY A 94 5.52 2.41 17.63
C GLY A 94 6.76 1.58 18.02
N LYS A 95 7.15 0.56 17.25
CA LYS A 95 8.41 -0.20 17.45
C LYS A 95 9.55 0.24 16.54
N HIS A 96 9.25 0.72 15.33
CA HIS A 96 10.24 0.91 14.27
C HIS A 96 10.26 2.33 13.70
N PHE A 97 9.11 2.97 13.52
CA PHE A 97 8.97 4.25 12.83
C PHE A 97 8.34 5.34 13.71
N ARG A 98 8.83 6.59 13.69
CA ARG A 98 8.09 7.72 14.29
C ARG A 98 6.92 8.12 13.40
N SER A 99 7.11 7.97 12.09
CA SER A 99 6.08 8.23 11.08
C SER A 99 6.36 7.36 9.85
N ALA A 100 5.30 6.95 9.18
CA ALA A 100 5.36 6.37 7.85
C ALA A 100 4.13 6.84 7.06
N SER A 101 4.33 7.26 5.82
CA SER A 101 3.26 7.62 4.89
C SER A 101 3.52 6.98 3.54
N LEU A 102 2.45 6.59 2.87
CA LEU A 102 2.46 5.97 1.55
C LEU A 102 1.67 6.85 0.59
N VAL A 103 2.25 7.11 -0.57
CA VAL A 103 1.56 7.70 -1.71
C VAL A 103 1.54 6.65 -2.81
N VAL A 104 0.37 6.36 -3.37
CA VAL A 104 0.21 5.46 -4.51
C VAL A 104 -0.45 6.25 -5.64
N ARG A 105 0.08 6.15 -6.85
CA ARG A 105 -0.44 6.80 -8.05
C ARG A 105 -0.48 5.81 -9.22
N VAL A 106 -1.52 5.87 -10.04
CA VAL A 106 -1.65 5.04 -11.24
C VAL A 106 -1.71 5.92 -12.47
N ASP A 107 -0.73 5.78 -13.36
CA ASP A 107 -0.71 6.47 -14.66
C ASP A 107 -0.95 5.47 -15.80
N PRO A 108 -1.68 5.85 -16.87
CA PRO A 108 -1.73 5.06 -18.09
C PRO A 108 -0.36 5.05 -18.77
N ASN A 109 0.00 3.92 -19.43
CA ASN A 109 1.29 3.82 -20.13
C ASN A 109 1.31 4.64 -21.44
N ASN A 110 0.13 4.91 -22.00
CA ASN A 110 -0.06 5.69 -23.22
C ASN A 110 -0.91 6.92 -22.91
N ALA A 111 -0.84 7.93 -23.77
CA ALA A 111 -1.66 9.13 -23.63
C ALA A 111 -3.17 8.85 -23.74
N ASP A 112 -3.54 7.74 -24.40
CA ASP A 112 -4.90 7.25 -24.40
C ASP A 112 -5.18 6.50 -23.10
N ASP A 113 -6.14 7.03 -22.34
CA ASP A 113 -6.57 6.56 -21.02
C ASP A 113 -8.03 6.08 -21.04
N GLY A 114 -8.50 5.73 -22.24
CA GLY A 114 -9.84 5.19 -22.47
C GLY A 114 -9.98 3.75 -22.00
N PRO A 115 -11.20 3.19 -22.00
CA PRO A 115 -11.49 1.83 -21.52
C PRO A 115 -10.75 0.70 -22.28
N ASN A 116 -10.12 1.01 -23.41
CA ASN A 116 -9.30 0.09 -24.19
C ASN A 116 -7.79 0.40 -24.13
N SER A 117 -7.36 1.31 -23.23
CA SER A 117 -5.95 1.67 -23.07
C SER A 117 -5.16 0.46 -22.58
N ALA A 118 -4.11 0.07 -23.32
CA ALA A 118 -3.25 -1.04 -22.93
C ALA A 118 -2.25 -0.60 -21.86
N GLY A 119 -2.33 -1.22 -20.69
CA GLY A 119 -1.34 -1.15 -19.62
C GLY A 119 -1.32 0.15 -18.83
N SER A 120 -0.82 0.05 -17.60
CA SER A 120 -0.59 1.18 -16.70
C SER A 120 0.74 1.02 -15.96
N THR A 121 1.15 2.06 -15.27
CA THR A 121 2.24 2.01 -14.30
C THR A 121 1.71 2.47 -12.95
N ILE A 122 1.89 1.65 -11.93
CA ILE A 122 1.69 2.07 -10.55
C ILE A 122 3.01 2.61 -10.00
N TYR A 123 2.93 3.74 -9.33
CA TYR A 123 4.00 4.38 -8.60
C TYR A 123 3.65 4.34 -7.13
N TRP A 124 4.62 4.05 -6.28
CA TRP A 124 4.44 4.22 -4.86
C TRP A 124 5.67 4.81 -4.18
N THR A 125 5.41 5.67 -3.22
CA THR A 125 6.43 6.35 -2.44
C THR A 125 6.13 6.20 -0.97
N LEU A 126 7.06 5.61 -0.21
CA LEU A 126 7.01 5.64 1.24
C LEU A 126 7.95 6.71 1.77
N THR A 127 7.41 7.63 2.55
CA THR A 127 8.19 8.53 3.39
C THR A 127 8.15 8.02 4.82
N HIS A 128 9.31 7.83 5.45
CA HIS A 128 9.35 7.33 6.83
C HIS A 128 10.40 8.05 7.68
N SER A 129 10.27 7.89 8.99
CA SER A 129 11.29 8.29 9.95
C SER A 129 11.41 7.22 11.03
N TRP A 130 12.64 6.89 11.45
CA TRP A 130 12.90 5.84 12.44
C TRP A 130 12.75 6.38 13.88
N ILE A 131 12.30 5.53 14.82
CA ILE A 131 12.28 5.86 16.25
C ILE A 131 13.69 6.07 16.79
N SER A 132 14.63 5.23 16.36
CA SER A 132 16.04 5.19 16.74
C SER A 132 16.95 5.62 15.59
N THR A 133 18.11 6.20 15.92
CA THR A 133 19.20 6.50 14.96
C THR A 133 19.91 5.24 14.46
N THR A 134 19.73 4.09 15.14
CA THR A 134 20.14 2.77 14.62
C THR A 134 19.04 2.24 13.71
N ALA A 135 19.32 2.18 12.41
CA ALA A 135 18.39 1.67 11.42
C ALA A 135 17.93 0.23 11.74
N SER A 136 16.64 -0.05 11.47
CA SER A 136 15.99 -1.38 11.49
C SER A 136 16.21 -2.21 12.76
N ASN A 137 15.41 -1.99 13.82
CA ASN A 137 15.28 -2.90 14.98
C ASN A 137 14.73 -4.31 14.58
N GLY A 138 15.35 -5.00 13.62
CA GLY A 138 14.89 -6.27 13.07
C GLY A 138 13.72 -6.15 12.08
N PHE A 139 13.37 -4.95 11.62
CA PHE A 139 12.38 -4.78 10.55
C PHE A 139 13.01 -5.06 9.18
N ASN A 140 12.52 -6.08 8.48
CA ASN A 140 12.94 -6.40 7.13
C ASN A 140 12.29 -5.43 6.12
N LEU A 141 12.90 -4.26 5.95
CA LEU A 141 12.41 -3.23 5.05
C LEU A 141 12.34 -3.72 3.59
N GLU A 142 13.34 -4.48 3.14
CA GLU A 142 13.36 -5.03 1.78
C GLU A 142 12.24 -6.06 1.57
N GLY A 143 12.05 -6.98 2.52
CA GLY A 143 10.96 -7.94 2.49
C GLY A 143 9.59 -7.28 2.46
N PHE A 144 9.40 -6.21 3.25
CA PHE A 144 8.20 -5.37 3.20
C PHE A 144 8.01 -4.67 1.84
N TRP A 145 9.09 -4.37 1.11
CA TRP A 145 8.98 -3.79 -0.22
C TRP A 145 8.60 -4.77 -1.30
N THR A 146 9.23 -5.93 -1.31
CA THR A 146 8.88 -7.02 -2.22
C THR A 146 7.42 -7.40 -2.05
N ALA A 147 6.99 -7.44 -0.79
CA ALA A 147 5.61 -7.59 -0.38
C ALA A 147 4.63 -6.56 -0.97
N ILE A 148 4.93 -5.26 -0.88
CA ILE A 148 4.05 -4.24 -1.50
C ILE A 148 4.02 -4.41 -3.03
N GLU A 149 5.16 -4.67 -3.64
CA GLU A 149 5.26 -4.89 -5.09
C GLU A 149 4.45 -6.09 -5.56
N ASP A 150 4.57 -7.23 -4.87
CA ASP A 150 3.81 -8.45 -5.15
C ASP A 150 2.30 -8.21 -4.98
N GLY A 151 1.90 -7.33 -4.04
CA GLY A 151 0.50 -6.96 -3.85
C GLY A 151 -0.06 -6.15 -5.00
N PHE A 152 0.73 -5.21 -5.52
CA PHE A 152 0.34 -4.51 -6.73
C PHE A 152 0.29 -5.44 -7.95
N ARG A 153 1.24 -6.39 -8.07
CA ARG A 153 1.19 -7.40 -9.14
C ARG A 153 -0.04 -8.30 -9.04
N ALA A 154 -0.53 -8.58 -7.83
CA ALA A 154 -1.78 -9.29 -7.65
C ALA A 154 -3.01 -8.52 -8.12
N LEU A 155 -2.99 -7.18 -8.11
CA LEU A 155 -4.08 -6.38 -8.71
C LEU A 155 -4.15 -6.59 -10.23
N ASP A 156 -3.01 -6.79 -10.89
CA ASP A 156 -2.95 -7.02 -12.34
C ASP A 156 -3.64 -8.33 -12.73
N THR A 157 -3.64 -9.33 -11.85
CA THR A 157 -4.27 -10.64 -12.11
C THR A 157 -5.70 -10.76 -11.61
N TYR A 158 -6.19 -9.81 -10.81
CA TYR A 158 -7.51 -9.87 -10.17
C TYR A 158 -8.65 -9.37 -11.09
N ASN A 159 -9.61 -10.24 -11.43
CA ASN A 159 -10.74 -9.94 -12.33
C ASN A 159 -11.96 -9.41 -11.59
#